data_AF-A0AAD2KLX5-F1
#
_entry.id   AF-A0AAD2KLX5-F1
#
_cell.length_a   1.000
_cell.length_b   1.000
_cell.length_c   1.000
_cell.angle_alpha   90.00
_cell.angle_beta   90.00
_cell.angle_gamma   90.00
#
_symmetry.space_group_name_H-M   'P 1'
#
loop_
_entity.id
_entity.type
_entity.pdbx_description
1 polymer ?
#
loop_
_entity_poly.entity_id
_entity_poly.type
_entity_poly.pdbx_seq_one_letter_code
_entity_poly.pdbx_strand_id
1 'polypeptide(L)'
;MSSLYRIAFAAALASLPVAQAGAESLAAINPAGEKLYKSACVVCHASGVANAPRLGDKQAWSPFIAQGTDALLATVLKGKGAMPPRGGSSADEPTLRAAVEFMMAASR
;
A
#
# COMPACT_ATOMS: atom_id res chain seq x y z
N MET A 1 17.40 -46.66 49.06
CA MET A 1 16.28 -46.33 48.14
C MET A 1 15.38 -45.35 48.86
N SER A 2 15.13 -44.12 48.44
CA SER A 2 14.96 -43.61 47.07
C SER A 2 15.21 -42.10 47.02
N SER A 3 15.95 -41.70 45.99
CA SER A 3 16.29 -40.33 45.63
C SER A 3 15.05 -39.55 45.19
N LEU A 4 14.75 -38.40 45.81
CA LEU A 4 13.70 -37.49 45.36
C LEU A 4 14.34 -36.42 44.45
N TYR A 5 14.31 -36.68 43.15
CA TYR A 5 14.75 -35.75 42.11
C TYR A 5 13.67 -34.67 41.92
N ARG A 6 13.94 -33.43 42.36
CA ARG A 6 13.11 -32.26 42.02
C ARG A 6 13.40 -31.87 40.58
N ILE A 7 12.46 -32.12 39.68
CA ILE A 7 12.51 -31.59 38.31
C ILE A 7 12.02 -30.14 38.37
N ALA A 8 12.93 -29.19 38.23
CA ALA A 8 12.60 -27.80 37.96
C ALA A 8 12.34 -27.63 36.47
N PHE A 9 11.10 -27.35 36.08
CA PHE A 9 10.77 -26.90 34.73
C PHE A 9 11.12 -25.41 34.60
N ALA A 10 12.25 -25.12 33.97
CA ALA A 10 12.58 -23.77 33.50
C ALA A 10 11.77 -23.49 32.22
N ALA A 11 10.79 -22.59 32.31
CA ALA A 11 10.08 -22.09 31.14
C ALA A 11 11.00 -21.15 30.35
N ALA A 12 11.49 -21.63 29.20
CA ALA A 12 12.19 -20.81 28.23
C ALA A 12 11.18 -19.88 27.54
N LEU A 13 11.27 -18.58 27.81
CA LEU A 13 10.59 -17.54 27.05
C LEU A 13 11.26 -17.45 25.66
N ALA A 14 10.62 -18.05 24.66
CA ALA A 14 11.00 -17.88 23.27
C ALA A 14 10.59 -16.46 22.81
N SER A 15 11.58 -15.59 22.66
CA SER A 15 11.40 -14.32 21.96
C SER A 15 11.10 -14.60 20.49
N LEU A 16 9.83 -14.44 20.10
CA LEU A 16 9.44 -14.49 18.69
C LEU A 16 9.99 -13.23 17.98
N PRO A 17 10.61 -13.38 16.79
CA PRO A 17 10.93 -12.21 15.98
C PRO A 17 9.63 -11.56 15.52
N VAL A 18 9.45 -10.29 15.89
CA VAL A 18 8.43 -9.43 15.27
C VAL A 18 8.74 -9.40 13.78
N ALA A 19 7.82 -9.95 12.98
CA ALA A 19 7.85 -9.81 11.54
C ALA A 19 7.78 -8.31 11.22
N GLN A 20 8.90 -7.76 10.74
CA GLN A 20 8.98 -6.42 10.18
C GLN A 20 8.18 -6.38 8.86
N ALA A 21 6.85 -6.35 8.94
CA ALA A 21 5.99 -5.99 7.82
C ALA A 21 5.99 -4.45 7.75
N GLY A 22 6.98 -3.86 7.08
CA GLY A 22 7.11 -2.42 7.10
C GLY A 22 8.26 -1.85 6.27
N ALA A 23 8.59 -2.50 5.16
CA ALA A 23 9.35 -1.87 4.09
C ALA A 23 9.05 -2.65 2.82
N GLU A 24 7.86 -2.42 2.23
CA GLU A 24 7.77 -2.57 0.79
C GLU A 24 8.85 -1.66 0.23
N SER A 25 9.90 -2.28 -0.29
CA SER A 25 10.97 -1.60 -1.00
C SER A 25 10.34 -0.57 -1.91
N LEU A 26 10.80 0.68 -1.84
CA LEU A 26 10.65 1.62 -2.94
C LEU A 26 11.47 1.04 -4.10
N ALA A 27 10.98 -0.05 -4.70
CA ALA A 27 11.38 -0.47 -6.02
C ALA A 27 11.33 0.79 -6.87
N ALA A 28 12.44 1.08 -7.53
CA ALA A 28 12.64 2.34 -8.24
C ALA A 28 11.33 2.72 -8.97
N ILE A 29 10.75 3.87 -8.59
CA ILE A 29 9.43 4.28 -9.08
C ILE A 29 9.46 4.22 -10.61
N ASN A 30 8.64 3.34 -11.18
CA ASN A 30 8.59 3.17 -12.62
C ASN A 30 8.02 4.47 -13.25
N PRO A 31 8.75 5.12 -14.17
CA PRO A 31 8.33 6.39 -14.76
C PRO A 31 7.00 6.31 -15.53
N ALA A 32 6.57 5.10 -15.92
CA ALA A 32 5.25 4.86 -16.49
C ALA A 32 4.11 5.27 -15.54
N GLY A 33 4.32 5.19 -14.22
CA GLY A 33 3.35 5.58 -13.21
C GLY A 33 3.05 7.07 -13.21
N GLU A 34 4.08 7.91 -13.16
CA GLU A 34 3.92 9.36 -13.26
C GLU A 34 3.31 9.77 -14.60
N LYS A 35 3.72 9.12 -15.70
CA LYS A 35 3.16 9.37 -17.03
C LYS A 35 1.66 9.08 -17.07
N LEU A 36 1.22 7.94 -16.51
CA LEU A 36 -0.21 7.60 -16.45
C LEU A 36 -0.98 8.55 -15.52
N TYR A 37 -0.41 8.89 -14.37
CA TYR A 37 -1.00 9.89 -13.47
C TYR A 37 -1.31 11.19 -14.22
N LYS A 38 -0.31 11.74 -14.92
CA LYS A 38 -0.45 12.99 -15.67
C LYS A 38 -1.46 12.92 -16.82
N SER A 39 -1.64 11.76 -17.44
CA SER A 39 -2.57 11.62 -18.58
C SER A 39 -4.01 11.33 -18.19
N ALA A 40 -4.25 10.72 -17.01
CA ALA A 40 -5.58 10.22 -16.65
C ALA A 40 -5.97 10.52 -15.20
N CYS A 41 -5.11 10.20 -14.23
CA CYS A 41 -5.49 10.26 -12.81
C CYS A 41 -5.56 11.69 -12.26
N VAL A 42 -4.73 12.59 -12.81
CA VAL A 42 -4.56 13.97 -12.35
C VAL A 42 -5.87 14.76 -12.36
N VAL A 43 -6.78 14.45 -13.29
CA VAL A 43 -8.06 15.16 -13.45
C VAL A 43 -8.90 15.13 -12.17
N CYS A 44 -8.81 14.05 -11.39
CA CYS A 44 -9.51 13.93 -10.11
C CYS A 44 -8.57 14.15 -8.93
N HIS A 45 -7.36 13.60 -8.99
CA HIS A 45 -6.47 13.54 -7.83
C HIS A 45 -5.62 14.80 -7.60
N ALA A 46 -5.61 15.79 -8.50
CA ALA A 46 -4.94 17.06 -8.24
C ALA A 46 -5.73 17.94 -7.25
N SER A 47 -7.03 18.13 -7.52
CA SER A 47 -7.92 19.01 -6.75
C SER A 47 -8.88 18.26 -5.82
N GLY A 48 -8.98 16.94 -5.94
CA GLY A 48 -9.87 16.11 -5.12
C GLY A 48 -11.31 16.10 -5.63
N VAL A 49 -11.48 16.06 -6.95
CA VAL A 49 -12.81 16.01 -7.59
C VAL A 49 -13.61 14.84 -7.02
N ALA A 50 -14.88 15.10 -6.69
CA ALA A 50 -15.79 14.12 -6.12
C ALA A 50 -15.22 13.40 -4.88
N ASN A 51 -14.44 14.11 -4.05
CA ASN A 51 -13.75 13.60 -2.86
C ASN A 51 -12.63 12.59 -3.16
N ALA A 52 -12.02 12.64 -4.34
CA ALA A 52 -10.80 11.88 -4.62
C ALA A 52 -9.68 12.30 -3.66
N PRO A 53 -8.87 11.36 -3.13
CA PRO A 53 -7.75 11.70 -2.26
C PRO A 53 -6.70 12.48 -3.06
N ARG A 54 -6.40 13.70 -2.63
CA ARG A 54 -5.49 14.61 -3.34
C ARG A 54 -4.06 14.10 -3.27
N LEU A 55 -3.36 14.09 -4.39
CA LEU A 55 -1.93 13.74 -4.43
C LEU A 55 -1.16 14.65 -3.47
N GLY A 56 -0.32 14.07 -2.62
CA GLY A 56 0.48 14.80 -1.63
C GLY A 56 -0.23 15.08 -0.31
N ASP A 57 -1.52 14.78 -0.19
CA ASP A 57 -2.24 14.91 1.10
C ASP A 57 -1.89 13.73 2.02
N LYS A 58 -0.81 13.89 2.79
CA LYS A 58 -0.29 12.83 3.66
C LYS A 58 -1.31 12.31 4.66
N GLN A 59 -2.15 13.20 5.19
CA GLN A 59 -3.16 12.83 6.18
C GLN A 59 -4.27 11.98 5.54
N ALA A 60 -4.76 12.39 4.36
CA ALA A 60 -5.75 11.62 3.62
C ALA A 60 -5.19 10.28 3.12
N TRP A 61 -3.90 10.22 2.75
CA TRP A 61 -3.29 9.02 2.18
C TRP A 61 -2.80 7.99 3.20
N SER A 62 -2.50 8.40 4.44
CA SER A 62 -2.06 7.50 5.51
C SER A 62 -2.89 6.21 5.65
N PRO A 63 -4.24 6.25 5.75
CA PRO A 63 -5.05 5.03 5.86
C PRO A 63 -5.09 4.18 4.59
N PHE A 64 -4.80 4.76 3.42
CA PHE A 64 -4.70 4.01 2.15
C PHE A 64 -3.34 3.33 2.04
N ILE A 65 -2.27 4.04 2.38
CA ILE A 65 -0.90 3.50 2.37
C ILE A 65 -0.78 2.32 3.35
N ALA A 66 -1.46 2.37 4.50
CA ALA A 66 -1.51 1.28 5.46
C ALA A 66 -2.16 -0.02 4.92
N GLN A 67 -2.97 0.06 3.85
CA GLN A 67 -3.56 -1.12 3.20
C GLN A 67 -2.59 -1.82 2.24
N GLY A 68 -1.51 -1.14 1.84
CA GLY A 68 -0.53 -1.66 0.90
C GLY A 68 -0.93 -1.54 -0.58
N THR A 69 0.05 -1.72 -1.46
CA THR A 69 -0.08 -1.48 -2.90
C THR A 69 -1.13 -2.36 -3.57
N ASP A 70 -1.21 -3.64 -3.21
CA ASP A 70 -2.11 -4.61 -3.84
C ASP A 70 -3.60 -4.29 -3.60
N ALA A 71 -3.95 -3.88 -2.38
CA ALA A 71 -5.31 -3.51 -2.03
C ALA A 71 -5.77 -2.24 -2.78
N LEU A 72 -4.86 -1.28 -2.93
CA LEU A 72 -5.13 -0.06 -3.70
C LEU A 72 -5.24 -0.35 -5.20
N LEU A 73 -4.37 -1.20 -5.75
CA LEU A 73 -4.46 -1.63 -7.14
C LEU A 73 -5.78 -2.35 -7.42
N ALA A 74 -6.22 -3.26 -6.55
CA ALA A 74 -7.51 -3.93 -6.70
C ALA A 74 -8.68 -2.94 -6.72
N THR A 75 -8.62 -1.90 -5.88
CA THR A 75 -9.60 -0.81 -5.87
C THR A 75 -9.59 -0.02 -7.18
N VAL A 76 -8.40 0.30 -7.71
CA VAL A 76 -8.26 1.01 -8.99
C VAL A 76 -8.78 0.17 -10.16
N LEU A 77 -8.46 -1.12 -10.20
CA LEU A 77 -8.92 -2.04 -11.25
C LEU A 77 -10.45 -2.13 -11.28
N LYS A 78 -11.08 -2.26 -10.11
CA LYS A 78 -12.54 -2.35 -9.98
C LYS A 78 -13.26 -1.02 -10.14
N GLY A 79 -12.63 0.09 -9.73
CA GLY A 79 -13.30 1.36 -9.52
C GLY A 79 -13.99 1.43 -8.14
N LYS A 80 -14.20 2.66 -7.65
CA LYS A 80 -14.84 2.93 -6.35
C LYS A 80 -15.45 4.33 -6.32
N GLY A 81 -16.73 4.41 -5.97
CA GLY A 81 -17.45 5.69 -5.94
C GLY A 81 -17.43 6.34 -7.33
N ALA A 82 -16.96 7.58 -7.41
CA ALA A 82 -16.82 8.31 -8.67
C ALA A 82 -15.60 7.90 -9.50
N MET A 83 -14.65 7.12 -8.96
CA MET A 83 -13.50 6.63 -9.71
C MET A 83 -13.93 5.45 -10.60
N PRO A 84 -13.90 5.57 -11.93
CA PRO A 84 -14.27 4.48 -12.84
C PRO A 84 -13.26 3.31 -12.76
N PRO A 85 -13.64 2.11 -13.24
CA PRO A 85 -12.70 0.99 -13.38
C PRO A 85 -11.43 1.42 -14.12
N ARG A 86 -10.27 0.92 -13.65
CA ARG A 86 -8.93 1.27 -14.15
C ARG A 86 -8.61 2.77 -14.12
N GLY A 87 -9.29 3.55 -13.27
CA GLY A 87 -9.17 5.01 -13.26
C GLY A 87 -9.57 5.67 -14.58
N GLY A 88 -10.38 4.99 -15.41
CA GLY A 88 -10.82 5.49 -16.72
C GLY A 88 -9.76 5.37 -17.81
N SER A 89 -8.66 4.66 -17.55
CA SER A 89 -7.60 4.44 -18.52
C SER A 89 -7.70 3.07 -19.20
N SER A 90 -7.09 2.94 -20.37
CA SER A 90 -6.84 1.66 -21.05
C SER A 90 -5.46 1.07 -20.72
N ALA A 91 -4.76 1.62 -19.73
CA ALA A 91 -3.43 1.16 -19.33
C ALA A 91 -3.51 -0.29 -18.83
N ASP A 92 -2.43 -1.06 -18.95
CA ASP A 92 -2.33 -2.42 -18.41
C ASP A 92 -2.15 -2.42 -16.87
N GLU A 93 -2.26 -3.59 -16.25
CA GLU A 93 -2.16 -3.69 -14.78
C GLU A 93 -0.78 -3.27 -14.22
N PRO A 94 0.36 -3.62 -14.85
CA PRO A 94 1.67 -3.12 -14.41
C PRO A 94 1.78 -1.59 -14.43
N THR A 95 1.22 -0.93 -15.46
CA THR A 95 1.23 0.54 -15.52
C THR A 95 0.30 1.14 -14.45
N LEU A 96 -0.85 0.52 -14.18
CA LEU A 96 -1.73 0.95 -13.09
C LEU A 96 -1.07 0.79 -11.72
N ARG A 97 -0.35 -0.32 -11.50
CA ARG A 97 0.46 -0.53 -10.28
C ARG A 97 1.49 0.57 -10.12
N ALA A 98 2.24 0.87 -11.18
CA ALA A 98 3.22 1.96 -11.16
C ALA A 98 2.59 3.32 -10.82
N ALA A 99 1.37 3.60 -11.29
CA ALA A 99 0.65 4.83 -10.95
C ALA A 99 0.21 4.85 -9.48
N VAL A 100 -0.27 3.73 -8.93
CA VAL A 100 -0.58 3.59 -7.49
C VAL A 100 0.68 3.85 -6.65
N GLU A 101 1.80 3.22 -6.98
CA GLU A 101 3.07 3.39 -6.28
C GLU A 101 3.58 4.83 -6.35
N PHE A 102 3.50 5.46 -7.53
CA PHE A 102 3.82 6.88 -7.70
C PHE A 102 2.96 7.77 -6.78
N MET A 103 1.65 7.55 -6.76
CA MET A 103 0.73 8.36 -5.96
C MET A 103 0.92 8.15 -4.46
N MET A 104 1.17 6.90 -4.04
CA MET A 104 1.53 6.58 -2.66
C MET A 104 2.85 7.29 -2.28
N ALA A 105 3.90 7.15 -3.08
CA ALA A 105 5.21 7.74 -2.81
C ALA A 105 5.15 9.28 -2.70
N ALA A 106 4.39 9.92 -3.59
CA ALA A 106 4.16 11.36 -3.55
C ALA A 106 3.33 11.82 -2.33
N SER A 107 2.69 10.90 -1.61
CA SER A 107 1.77 11.18 -0.50
C SER A 107 2.18 10.54 0.83
N ARG A 108 3.43 10.06 0.95
CA ARG A 108 4.02 9.61 2.21
C ARG A 108 4.49 10.80 3.06
#